data_AF-A0A2R6GSY8-F1
#
_entry.id   AF-A0A2R6GSY8-F1
#
_cell.length_a   1.000
_cell.length_b   1.000
_cell.length_c   1.000
_cell.angle_alpha   90.00
_cell.angle_beta   90.00
_cell.angle_gamma   90.00
#
_symmetry.space_group_name_H-M   'P 1'
#
loop_
_entity.id
_entity.type
_entity.pdbx_description
1 polymer ?
#
loop_
_entity_poly.entity_id
_entity_poly.type
_entity_poly.pdbx_seq_one_letter_code
_entity_poly.pdbx_strand_id
1 'polypeptide(L)' 'MDLQLFDNSEVGARRSVLFAITVATGVLCIASATSVVVSGANPLVAMLLGVLGIGVLVFGGYLQQGHLDELVDDEELLWQ' A
#
# COMPACT_ATOMS: atom_id res chain seq x y z
N MET A 1 13.03 -1.73 29.98
CA MET A 1 12.84 -0.71 28.94
C MET A 1 13.23 -1.23 27.55
N ASP A 2 14.01 -2.31 27.45
CA ASP A 2 14.46 -2.86 26.16
C ASP A 2 13.37 -3.57 25.34
N LEU A 3 12.37 -4.20 25.98
CA LEU A 3 11.27 -4.89 25.27
C LEU A 3 10.45 -3.97 24.36
N GLN A 4 10.17 -2.73 24.78
CA GLN A 4 9.46 -1.75 23.94
C GLN A 4 10.29 -1.28 22.73
N LEU A 5 11.62 -1.29 22.81
CA LEU A 5 12.49 -0.90 21.67
C LEU A 5 12.52 -1.99 20.59
N PHE A 6 12.39 -3.27 20.97
CA PHE A 6 12.34 -4.38 20.01
C PHE A 6 10.98 -4.47 19.30
N ASP A 7 9.86 -4.34 20.01
CA ASP A 7 8.51 -4.35 19.42
C ASP A 7 8.30 -3.18 18.44
N ASN A 8 8.77 -1.98 18.80
CA ASN A 8 8.72 -0.84 17.89
C ASN A 8 9.56 -1.04 16.62
N SER A 9 10.65 -1.83 16.69
CA SER A 9 11.47 -2.14 15.52
C SER A 9 10.78 -3.13 14.57
N GLU A 10 10.04 -4.11 15.10
CA GLU A 10 9.29 -5.06 14.26
C GLU A 10 8.08 -4.41 13.59
N VAL A 11 7.31 -3.59 14.32
CA VAL A 11 6.15 -2.87 13.75
C VAL A 11 6.61 -1.87 12.69
N GLY A 12 7.71 -1.13 12.96
CA GLY A 12 8.34 -0.25 11.99
C GLY A 12 8.84 -0.99 10.74
N ALA A 13 9.45 -2.17 10.91
CA ALA A 13 9.90 -3.01 9.80
C ALA A 13 8.72 -3.50 8.95
N ARG A 14 7.65 -4.03 9.57
CA ARG A 14 6.44 -4.51 8.85
C ARG A 14 5.77 -3.40 8.03
N ARG A 15 5.63 -2.21 8.62
CA ARG A 15 5.10 -1.02 7.92
C ARG A 15 5.95 -0.62 6.72
N SER A 16 7.27 -0.63 6.87
CA SER A 16 8.19 -0.29 5.78
C SER A 16 8.13 -1.29 4.61
N VAL A 17 7.97 -2.59 4.90
CA VAL A 17 7.83 -3.63 3.88
C VAL A 17 6.50 -3.50 3.14
N LEU A 18 5.39 -3.32 3.86
CA LEU A 18 4.07 -3.11 3.25
C LEU A 18 4.05 -1.85 2.37
N PHE A 19 4.69 -0.77 2.83
CA PHE A 19 4.85 0.43 2.02
C PHE A 19 5.64 0.16 0.73
N ALA A 20 6.78 -0.52 0.83
CA ALA A 20 7.61 -0.85 -0.33
C ALA A 20 6.86 -1.72 -1.36
N ILE A 21 6.12 -2.73 -0.90
CA ILE A 21 5.27 -3.57 -1.78
C ILE A 21 4.23 -2.70 -2.47
N THR A 22 3.55 -1.84 -1.71
CA THR A 22 2.51 -0.96 -2.23
C THR A 22 3.05 0.00 -3.29
N VAL A 23 4.23 0.58 -3.07
CA VAL A 23 4.92 1.42 -4.06
C VAL A 23 5.26 0.61 -5.31
N ALA A 24 5.84 -0.58 -5.16
CA ALA A 24 6.19 -1.44 -6.30
C ALA A 24 4.95 -1.81 -7.13
N THR A 25 3.85 -2.21 -6.48
CA THR A 25 2.58 -2.52 -7.15
C THR A 25 1.99 -1.31 -7.86
N GLY A 26 1.99 -0.13 -7.23
CA GLY A 26 1.50 1.10 -7.84
C GLY A 26 2.27 1.48 -9.11
N VAL A 27 3.60 1.38 -9.08
CA VAL A 27 4.47 1.61 -10.25
C VAL A 27 4.20 0.59 -11.35
N LEU A 28 4.06 -0.70 -11.00
CA LEU A 28 3.71 -1.76 -11.96
C LEU A 28 2.39 -1.47 -12.67
N CYS A 29 1.35 -1.05 -11.94
CA CYS A 29 0.06 -0.69 -12.54
C CYS A 29 0.16 0.48 -13.51
N ILE A 30 0.92 1.54 -13.17
CA ILE A 30 1.15 2.69 -14.06
C ILE A 30 1.92 2.25 -15.30
N ALA A 31 2.99 1.47 -15.14
CA ALA A 31 3.77 0.93 -16.25
C ALA A 31 2.90 0.06 -17.19
N SER A 32 2.05 -0.78 -16.63
CA SER A 32 1.07 -1.57 -17.40
C SER A 32 0.06 -0.68 -18.11
N ALA A 33 -0.46 0.36 -17.47
CA ALA A 33 -1.37 1.32 -18.11
C ALA A 33 -0.71 2.00 -19.31
N THR A 34 0.54 2.46 -19.19
CA THR A 34 1.29 3.04 -20.32
C THR A 34 1.50 2.04 -21.45
N SER A 35 1.80 0.77 -21.14
CA SER A 35 1.96 -0.28 -22.14
C SER A 35 0.65 -0.54 -22.92
N VAL A 36 -0.49 -0.55 -22.23
CA VAL A 36 -1.82 -0.72 -22.85
C VAL A 36 -2.15 0.46 -23.79
N VAL A 37 -1.80 1.69 -23.40
CA VAL A 37 -1.99 2.87 -24.26
C VAL A 37 -1.12 2.80 -25.51
N VAL A 38 0.17 2.44 -25.36
CA VAL A 38 1.12 2.36 -26.49
C VAL A 38 0.77 1.23 -27.46
N SER A 39 0.28 0.11 -26.95
CA SER A 39 -0.13 -1.05 -27.77
C SER A 39 -1.46 -0.83 -28.51
N GLY A 40 -2.15 0.29 -28.29
CA GLY A 40 -3.45 0.57 -28.92
C GLY A 40 -4.56 -0.38 -28.44
N ALA A 41 -4.35 -1.03 -27.30
CA ALA A 41 -5.36 -1.87 -26.66
C ALA A 41 -6.48 -1.01 -26.04
N ASN A 42 -7.49 -1.66 -25.46
CA ASN A 42 -8.69 -0.98 -25.00
C ASN A 42 -8.38 0.15 -23.97
N PRO A 43 -8.74 1.41 -24.25
CA PRO A 43 -8.41 2.55 -23.38
C PRO A 43 -9.08 2.47 -22.01
N LEU A 44 -10.20 1.74 -21.86
CA LEU A 44 -10.82 1.50 -20.56
C LEU A 44 -9.89 0.72 -19.62
N VAL A 45 -9.15 -0.25 -20.15
CA VAL A 45 -8.21 -1.06 -19.35
C VAL A 45 -7.05 -0.20 -18.86
N ALA A 46 -6.53 0.69 -19.71
CA ALA A 46 -5.50 1.65 -19.31
C ALA A 46 -5.98 2.60 -18.21
N MET A 47 -7.21 3.13 -18.33
CA MET A 47 -7.80 3.98 -17.29
C MET A 47 -7.96 3.23 -15.97
N LEU A 48 -8.50 2.00 -15.99
CA LEU A 48 -8.69 1.20 -14.78
C LEU A 48 -7.36 0.88 -14.10
N LEU A 49 -6.34 0.50 -14.86
CA LEU A 49 -4.98 0.26 -14.34
C LEU A 49 -4.35 1.53 -13.76
N GLY A 50 -4.55 2.68 -14.40
CA GLY A 50 -4.08 3.97 -13.90
C GLY A 50 -4.75 4.36 -12.58
N VAL A 51 -6.08 4.26 -12.51
CA VAL A 51 -6.85 4.53 -11.28
C VAL A 51 -6.44 3.57 -10.16
N LEU A 52 -6.27 2.29 -10.47
CA LEU A 52 -5.81 1.29 -9.51
C LEU A 52 -4.41 1.63 -8.99
N GLY A 53 -3.46 1.97 -9.88
CA GLY A 53 -2.10 2.33 -9.50
C GLY A 53 -2.05 3.55 -8.58
N ILE A 54 -2.84 4.59 -8.88
CA ILE A 54 -2.96 5.76 -8.01
C ILE A 54 -3.59 5.38 -6.66
N GLY A 55 -4.67 4.60 -6.66
CA GLY A 55 -5.33 4.14 -5.43
C GLY A 55 -4.40 3.34 -4.52
N VAL A 56 -3.59 2.46 -5.10
CA VAL A 56 -2.58 1.68 -4.38
C VAL A 56 -1.52 2.62 -3.78
N LEU A 57 -1.00 3.59 -4.52
CA LEU A 57 -0.01 4.55 -3.98
C LEU A 57 -0.57 5.41 -2.84
N VAL A 58 -1.81 5.88 -2.97
CA VAL A 58 -2.50 6.63 -1.90
C VAL A 58 -2.67 5.76 -0.66
N PHE A 59 -3.10 4.51 -0.84
CA PHE A 59 -3.20 3.54 0.24
C PHE A 59 -1.83 3.30 0.92
N GLY A 60 -0.75 3.18 0.15
CA GLY A 60 0.60 3.03 0.70
C GLY A 60 1.03 4.22 1.56
N GLY A 61 0.76 5.44 1.11
CA GLY A 61 0.96 6.65 1.93
C GLY A 61 0.16 6.61 3.23
N TYR A 62 -1.09 6.15 3.17
CA TYR A 62 -1.95 5.96 4.35
C TYR A 62 -1.36 4.92 5.33
N LEU A 63 -0.82 3.81 4.82
CA LEU A 63 -0.13 2.81 5.66
C LEU A 63 1.09 3.39 6.36
N GLN A 64 1.88 4.22 5.65
CA GLN A 64 3.08 4.83 6.21
C GLN A 64 2.77 5.88 7.28
N GLN A 65 1.63 6.57 7.18
CA GLN A 65 1.16 7.52 8.20
C GLN A 65 0.67 6.85 9.49
N GLY A 66 0.60 5.51 9.49
CA GLY A 66 0.35 4.73 10.69
C GLY A 66 -1.11 4.65 11.14
N HIS A 67 -2.05 5.05 10.29
CA HIS A 67 -3.49 4.92 10.54
C HIS A 67 -3.97 3.45 10.56
N LEU A 68 -3.15 2.49 10.11
CA LEU A 68 -3.47 1.07 10.23
C LEU A 68 -3.37 0.56 11.66
N ASP A 69 -2.47 1.11 12.49
CA ASP A 69 -2.39 0.66 13.90
C ASP A 69 -3.67 1.08 14.65
N GLU A 70 -4.27 2.22 14.30
CA GLU A 70 -5.53 2.69 14.88
C GLU A 70 -6.72 1.77 14.51
N LEU A 71 -6.73 1.20 13.30
CA LEU A 71 -7.75 0.26 12.86
C LEU A 71 -7.55 -1.17 13.41
N VAL A 72 -6.30 -1.59 13.63
CA VAL A 72 -5.96 -2.92 14.15
C VAL A 72 -6.15 -2.98 15.67
N ASP A 73 -5.82 -1.92 16.41
CA ASP A 73 -6.09 -1.82 17.85
C ASP A 73 -7.60 -1.88 18.16
N ASP A 74 -8.44 -1.31 17.29
CA ASP A 74 -9.91 -1.37 17.41
C ASP A 74 -10.47 -2.78 17.16
N GLU A 75 -9.87 -3.59 16.29
CA GLU A 75 -10.27 -5.00 16.14
C GLU A 75 -9.91 -5.82 17.38
N GLU A 76 -8.74 -5.61 17.98
CA GLU A 76 -8.30 -6.37 19.15
C GLU A 76 -9.19 -6.10 20.39
N LEU A 77 -9.76 -4.90 20.50
CA LEU A 77 -10.79 -4.52 21.49
C LEU A 77 -12.15 -5.19 21.28
N LEU A 78 -12.51 -5.59 20.05
CA LEU A 78 -13.80 -6.22 19.73
C LEU A 78 -13.81 -7.73 20.01
N TRP A 79 -12.66 -8.35 20.24
CA TRP A 79 -12.50 -9.77 20.55
C TRP A 79 -12.15 -10.06 22.03
N GLN A 80 -12.14 -9.03 22.89
CA GLN A 80 -12.05 -9.14 24.36
C GLN A 80 -13.42 -9.03 25.03
#